data_AF-A0A542M4C0-F1
#
_entry.id   AF-A0A542M4C0-F1
#
_cell.length_a   1.000
_cell.length_b   1.000
_cell.length_c   1.000
_cell.angle_alpha   90.00
_cell.angle_beta   90.00
_cell.angle_gamma   90.00
#
_symmetry.space_group_name_H-M   'P 1'
#
loop_
_entity.id
_entity.type
_entity.pdbx_description
1 polymer ?
#
loop_
_entity_poly.entity_id
_entity_poly.type
_entity_poly.pdbx_seq_one_letter_code
_entity_poly.pdbx_strand_id
1 'polypeptide(L)'
;MLTSTYTLVALSVEQTKVRAALQSLVEDLHALPGDTNTLALGRAAQLCASLRQIYDSCHWRKLDKFLVPALRRHTGAADGLLHELDQLSRNAAEAIYVAEACVAQPDRPVLRERFCDAVERCVAALRHRLEREEHELFPLARSVVGDTAWFAIANQMLAHDAYARERRNVPERQYATPGLLGHDSHGQARHVTPLSVVH
;
A
#
# COMPACT_ATOMS: atom_id res chain seq x y z
N MET A 1 -25.21 -19.12 3.52
CA MET A 1 -24.97 -18.70 4.94
C MET A 1 -23.53 -18.80 5.46
N LEU A 2 -22.74 -19.86 5.20
CA LEU A 2 -21.35 -19.95 5.70
C LEU A 2 -20.34 -19.10 4.91
N THR A 3 -20.45 -19.12 3.58
CA THR A 3 -19.53 -18.39 2.69
C THR A 3 -19.52 -16.89 2.97
N SER A 4 -20.70 -16.27 3.12
CA SER A 4 -20.80 -14.86 3.50
C SER A 4 -20.11 -14.55 4.83
N THR A 5 -20.21 -15.45 5.81
CA THR A 5 -19.57 -15.28 7.12
C THR A 5 -18.05 -15.31 6.99
N TYR A 6 -17.48 -16.31 6.31
CA TYR A 6 -16.03 -16.40 6.11
C TYR A 6 -15.47 -15.24 5.26
N THR A 7 -16.21 -14.85 4.22
CA THR A 7 -15.86 -13.68 3.40
C THR A 7 -15.81 -12.40 4.22
N LEU A 8 -16.84 -12.12 5.02
CA LEU A 8 -16.89 -10.93 5.87
C LEU A 8 -15.78 -10.95 6.93
N VAL A 9 -15.53 -12.10 7.58
CA VAL A 9 -14.41 -12.24 8.53
C VAL A 9 -13.07 -11.94 7.86
N ALA A 10 -12.83 -12.45 6.64
CA ALA A 10 -11.61 -12.15 5.90
C ALA A 10 -11.46 -10.64 5.62
N LEU A 11 -12.55 -9.95 5.28
CA LEU A 11 -12.55 -8.50 5.10
C LEU A 11 -12.31 -7.74 6.42
N SER A 12 -12.91 -8.18 7.52
CA SER A 12 -12.67 -7.59 8.86
C SER A 12 -11.22 -7.75 9.30
N VAL A 13 -10.56 -8.88 8.99
CA VAL A 13 -9.13 -9.06 9.28
C VAL A 13 -8.27 -8.06 8.51
N GLU A 14 -8.61 -7.73 7.26
CA GLU A 14 -7.93 -6.65 6.52
C GLU A 14 -8.15 -5.29 7.19
N GLN A 15 -9.38 -4.99 7.64
CA GLN A 15 -9.68 -3.75 8.36
C GLN A 15 -8.88 -3.60 9.65
N THR A 16 -8.77 -4.67 10.46
CA THR A 16 -7.99 -4.65 11.71
C THR A 16 -6.53 -4.28 11.46
N LYS A 17 -5.93 -4.77 10.38
CA LYS A 17 -4.55 -4.41 10.02
C LYS A 17 -4.41 -2.93 9.66
N VAL A 18 -5.37 -2.39 8.91
CA VAL A 18 -5.39 -0.96 8.57
C VAL A 18 -5.59 -0.10 9.82
N ARG A 19 -6.51 -0.48 10.72
CA ARG A 19 -6.72 0.23 11.99
C ARG A 19 -5.47 0.26 12.85
N ALA A 20 -4.77 -0.86 12.97
CA ALA A 20 -3.51 -0.93 13.71
C ALA A 20 -2.44 0.00 13.11
N ALA A 21 -2.32 0.03 11.78
CA ALA A 21 -1.37 0.92 11.11
C ALA A 21 -1.74 2.41 11.28
N LEU A 22 -3.03 2.75 11.17
CA LEU A 22 -3.51 4.12 11.44
C LEU A 22 -3.29 4.53 12.90
N GLN A 23 -3.43 3.60 13.84
CA GLN A 23 -3.17 3.85 15.25
C GLN A 23 -1.68 4.13 15.51
N SER A 24 -0.79 3.31 14.96
CA SER A 24 0.66 3.54 15.02
C SER A 24 1.05 4.90 14.43
N LEU A 25 0.44 5.29 13.31
CA LEU A 25 0.71 6.59 12.68
C LEU A 25 0.29 7.77 13.58
N VAL A 26 -0.86 7.66 14.25
CA VAL A 26 -1.33 8.68 15.19
C VAL A 26 -0.42 8.78 16.40
N GLU A 27 0.06 7.66 16.91
CA GLU A 27 1.04 7.62 18.01
C GLU A 27 2.35 8.31 17.61
N ASP A 28 2.86 8.03 16.41
CA ASP A 28 4.04 8.69 15.87
C ASP A 28 3.84 10.20 15.66
N LEU A 29 2.63 10.61 15.24
CA LEU A 29 2.26 12.02 15.06
C LEU A 29 2.21 12.76 16.41
N HIS A 30 1.60 12.16 17.43
CA HIS A 30 1.53 12.72 18.78
C HIS A 30 2.89 12.77 19.49
N ALA A 31 3.82 11.89 19.12
CA ALA A 31 5.18 11.89 19.65
C ALA A 31 6.06 13.01 19.06
N LEU A 32 5.58 13.79 18.09
CA LEU A 32 6.33 14.92 17.54
C LEU A 32 6.50 16.03 18.61
N PRO A 33 7.68 16.66 18.71
CA PRO A 33 7.90 17.80 19.62
C PRO A 33 6.92 18.94 19.34
N GLY A 34 6.30 19.50 20.39
CA GLY A 34 5.28 20.55 20.28
C GLY A 34 5.81 21.98 20.22
N ASP A 35 7.08 22.19 20.59
CA ASP A 35 7.60 23.52 20.93
C ASP A 35 7.99 24.38 19.71
N THR A 36 7.82 23.85 18.50
CA THR A 36 8.25 24.53 17.26
C THR A 36 7.12 24.59 16.24
N ASN A 37 6.99 25.71 15.54
CA ASN A 37 5.97 25.89 14.49
C ASN A 37 6.31 25.13 13.19
N THR A 38 7.49 24.53 13.13
CA THR A 38 8.03 23.86 11.94
C THR A 38 8.51 22.46 12.28
N LEU A 39 8.26 21.51 11.37
CA LEU A 39 8.77 20.15 11.48
C LEU A 39 10.05 19.97 10.67
N ALA A 40 10.95 19.13 11.19
CA ALA A 40 12.08 18.65 10.41
C ALA A 40 11.57 17.90 9.17
N LEU A 41 12.04 18.30 7.99
CA LEU A 41 11.58 17.76 6.70
C LEU A 41 11.67 16.22 6.66
N GLY A 42 12.77 15.63 7.16
CA GLY A 42 12.93 14.18 7.19
C GLY A 42 11.86 13.45 8.02
N ARG A 43 11.44 14.02 9.16
CA ARG A 43 10.38 13.43 10.00
C ARG A 43 9.01 13.57 9.34
N ALA A 44 8.72 14.73 8.75
CA ALA A 44 7.48 14.93 8.00
C ALA A 44 7.41 14.00 6.77
N ALA A 45 8.50 13.86 6.02
CA ALA A 45 8.58 12.96 4.86
C ALA A 45 8.38 11.50 5.26
N GLN A 46 8.97 11.06 6.38
CA GLN A 46 8.76 9.71 6.92
C GLN A 46 7.29 9.45 7.27
N LEU A 47 6.65 10.37 8.02
CA LEU A 47 5.24 10.25 8.36
C LEU A 47 4.33 10.28 7.12
N CYS A 48 4.66 11.12 6.14
CA CYS A 48 3.94 11.20 4.87
C CYS A 48 4.05 9.90 4.08
N ALA A 49 5.24 9.28 4.04
CA ALA A 49 5.45 7.99 3.39
C ALA A 49 4.66 6.86 4.09
N SER A 50 4.65 6.83 5.42
CA SER A 50 3.81 5.89 6.20
C SER A 50 2.32 6.10 5.90
N LEU A 51 1.84 7.35 5.91
CA LEU A 51 0.46 7.68 5.56
C LEU A 51 0.10 7.19 4.15
N ARG A 52 0.99 7.44 3.17
CA ARG A 52 0.82 7.00 1.78
C ARG A 52 0.71 5.49 1.67
N GLN A 53 1.61 4.76 2.33
CA GLN A 53 1.59 3.30 2.36
C GLN A 53 0.28 2.75 2.93
N ILE A 54 -0.24 3.35 4.01
CA ILE A 54 -1.53 2.97 4.61
C ILE A 54 -2.68 3.24 3.63
N TYR A 55 -2.69 4.40 2.99
CA TYR A 55 -3.73 4.75 2.02
C TYR A 55 -3.74 3.84 0.79
N ASP A 56 -2.58 3.58 0.20
CA ASP A 56 -2.48 2.68 -0.95
C ASP A 56 -2.93 1.26 -0.56
N SER A 57 -2.60 0.82 0.66
CA SER A 57 -3.10 -0.45 1.21
C SER A 57 -4.63 -0.47 1.35
N CYS A 58 -5.27 0.67 1.60
CA CYS A 58 -6.73 0.80 1.63
C CYS A 58 -7.35 0.72 0.24
N HIS A 59 -6.72 1.30 -0.77
CA HIS A 59 -7.23 1.34 -2.15
C HIS A 59 -7.22 -0.05 -2.83
N TRP A 60 -6.33 -0.94 -2.40
CA TRP A 60 -6.20 -2.29 -2.96
C TRP A 60 -7.05 -3.37 -2.26
N ARG A 61 -7.89 -2.96 -1.29
CA ARG A 61 -8.66 -3.89 -0.45
C ARG A 61 -9.63 -4.74 -1.26
N LYS A 62 -9.84 -5.96 -0.78
CA LYS A 62 -10.78 -6.91 -1.42
C LYS A 62 -12.22 -6.38 -1.42
N LEU A 63 -12.55 -5.55 -0.44
CA LEU A 63 -13.83 -4.85 -0.34
C LEU A 63 -14.15 -4.06 -1.62
N ASP A 64 -13.23 -3.20 -2.04
CA ASP A 64 -13.41 -2.32 -3.21
C ASP A 64 -13.39 -3.10 -4.52
N LYS A 65 -12.63 -4.20 -4.57
CA LYS A 65 -12.50 -5.03 -5.77
C LYS A 65 -13.69 -5.95 -6.02
N PHE A 66 -14.30 -6.49 -4.96
CA PHE A 66 -15.22 -7.61 -5.09
C PHE A 66 -16.59 -7.33 -4.46
N LEU A 67 -16.62 -6.80 -3.24
CA LEU A 67 -17.88 -6.59 -2.53
C LEU A 67 -18.64 -5.36 -3.03
N VAL A 68 -17.99 -4.21 -3.15
CA VAL A 68 -18.62 -2.96 -3.62
C VAL A 68 -19.19 -3.13 -5.04
N PRO A 69 -18.47 -3.71 -6.02
CA PRO A 69 -19.03 -3.94 -7.35
C PRO A 69 -20.21 -4.93 -7.33
N ALA A 70 -20.19 -5.92 -6.45
CA ALA A 70 -21.33 -6.83 -6.31
C ALA A 70 -22.56 -6.11 -5.76
N LEU A 71 -22.41 -5.30 -4.71
CA LEU A 71 -23.52 -4.52 -4.16
C LEU A 71 -24.16 -3.61 -5.21
N ARG A 72 -23.35 -2.84 -5.95
CA ARG A 72 -23.83 -1.95 -7.03
C ARG A 72 -24.59 -2.69 -8.13
N ARG A 73 -24.25 -3.95 -8.42
CA ARG A 73 -24.94 -4.75 -9.44
C ARG A 73 -26.24 -5.37 -8.96
N HIS A 74 -26.35 -5.67 -7.67
CA HIS A 74 -27.44 -6.49 -7.13
C HIS A 74 -28.50 -5.69 -6.39
N THR A 75 -28.22 -4.45 -5.96
CA THR A 75 -29.20 -3.64 -5.24
C THR A 75 -28.86 -2.15 -5.25
N GLY A 76 -29.87 -1.29 -5.35
CA GLY A 76 -29.75 0.15 -5.08
C GLY A 76 -29.82 0.51 -3.60
N ALA A 77 -30.13 -0.45 -2.71
CA ALA A 77 -30.26 -0.21 -1.27
C ALA A 77 -28.96 0.25 -0.62
N ALA A 78 -27.81 0.00 -1.26
CA ALA A 78 -26.50 0.41 -0.78
C ALA A 78 -26.03 1.76 -1.36
N ASP A 79 -26.72 2.35 -2.33
CA ASP A 79 -26.19 3.47 -3.12
C ASP A 79 -25.82 4.69 -2.27
N GLY A 80 -26.67 5.05 -1.30
CA GLY A 80 -26.40 6.16 -0.38
C GLY A 80 -25.15 5.91 0.47
N LEU A 81 -25.03 4.73 1.06
CA LEU A 81 -23.87 4.35 1.87
C LEU A 81 -22.60 4.27 1.00
N LEU A 82 -22.68 3.69 -0.20
CA LEU A 82 -21.54 3.61 -1.12
C LEU A 82 -21.08 4.99 -1.58
N HIS A 83 -22.00 5.93 -1.81
CA HIS A 83 -21.66 7.31 -2.13
C HIS A 83 -20.92 8.00 -0.98
N GLU A 84 -21.36 7.76 0.26
CA GLU A 84 -20.70 8.27 1.46
C GLU A 84 -19.27 7.70 1.60
N LEU A 85 -19.08 6.39 1.42
CA LEU A 85 -17.76 5.75 1.43
C LEU A 85 -16.83 6.30 0.33
N ASP A 86 -17.37 6.58 -0.86
CA ASP A 86 -16.63 7.23 -1.94
C ASP A 86 -16.22 8.66 -1.55
N GLN A 87 -17.09 9.41 -0.88
CA GLN A 87 -16.78 10.75 -0.40
C GLN A 87 -15.67 10.73 0.66
N LEU A 88 -15.71 9.79 1.60
CA LEU A 88 -14.64 9.62 2.60
C LEU A 88 -13.30 9.28 1.94
N SER A 89 -13.33 8.45 0.90
CA SER A 89 -12.13 8.13 0.12
C SER A 89 -11.57 9.35 -0.62
N ARG A 90 -12.43 10.23 -1.15
CA ARG A 90 -12.02 11.52 -1.75
C ARG A 90 -11.41 12.45 -0.71
N ASN A 91 -12.04 12.60 0.46
CA ASN A 91 -11.52 13.44 1.55
C ASN A 91 -10.13 12.97 2.02
N ALA A 92 -9.93 11.65 2.14
CA ALA A 92 -8.62 11.08 2.47
C ALA A 92 -7.58 11.37 1.37
N ALA A 93 -7.95 11.25 0.09
CA ALA A 93 -7.07 11.55 -1.03
C ALA A 93 -6.62 13.03 -1.05
N GLU A 94 -7.56 13.95 -0.82
CA GLU A 94 -7.26 15.39 -0.71
C GLU A 94 -6.31 15.67 0.45
N ALA A 95 -6.56 15.07 1.61
CA ALA A 95 -5.73 15.25 2.79
C ALA A 95 -4.29 14.73 2.56
N ILE A 96 -4.12 13.61 1.87
CA ILE A 96 -2.79 13.10 1.47
C ILE A 96 -2.10 14.05 0.51
N TYR A 97 -2.81 14.56 -0.49
CA TYR A 97 -2.25 15.52 -1.43
C TYR A 97 -1.72 16.78 -0.70
N VAL A 98 -2.45 17.27 0.31
CA VAL A 98 -1.98 18.38 1.14
C VAL A 98 -0.73 18.02 1.95
N ALA A 99 -0.68 16.82 2.55
CA ALA A 99 0.48 16.35 3.31
C ALA A 99 1.72 16.19 2.40
N GLU A 100 1.56 15.59 1.21
CA GLU A 100 2.60 15.44 0.19
C GLU A 100 3.12 16.82 -0.27
N ALA A 101 2.22 17.77 -0.51
CA ALA A 101 2.60 19.13 -0.89
C ALA A 101 3.40 19.87 0.19
N CYS A 102 3.22 19.52 1.47
CA CYS A 102 4.01 20.09 2.56
C CYS A 102 5.46 19.60 2.56
N VAL A 103 5.72 18.39 2.09
CA VAL A 103 7.08 17.78 2.08
C VAL A 103 7.77 17.84 0.72
N ALA A 104 7.08 18.26 -0.34
CA ALA A 104 7.60 18.34 -1.70
C ALA A 104 8.60 19.49 -1.93
N GLN A 105 8.70 20.45 -1.01
CA GLN A 105 9.55 21.64 -1.15
C GLN A 105 10.74 21.58 -0.19
N PRO A 106 11.92 21.10 -0.62
CA PRO A 106 13.05 20.86 0.27
C PRO A 106 13.63 22.14 0.89
N ASP A 107 13.47 23.27 0.21
CA ASP A 107 14.00 24.57 0.64
C ASP A 107 13.05 25.34 1.58
N ARG A 108 11.88 24.78 1.91
CA ARG A 108 10.91 25.43 2.80
C ARG A 108 10.72 24.63 4.09
N PRO A 109 10.64 25.31 5.24
CA PRO A 109 10.28 24.63 6.47
C PRO A 109 8.87 24.05 6.37
N VAL A 110 8.68 22.83 6.84
CA VAL A 110 7.36 22.19 6.89
C VAL A 110 6.56 22.84 8.02
N LEU A 111 5.47 23.53 7.71
CA LEU A 111 4.58 24.09 8.73
C LEU A 111 3.90 22.96 9.49
N ARG A 112 4.11 22.93 10.82
CA ARG A 112 3.66 21.83 11.68
C ARG A 112 2.15 21.66 11.65
N GLU A 113 1.41 22.73 11.94
CA GLU A 113 -0.05 22.73 12.00
C GLU A 113 -0.65 22.23 10.69
N ARG A 114 -0.25 22.83 9.56
CA ARG A 114 -0.75 22.42 8.23
C ARG A 114 -0.50 20.94 7.91
N PHE A 115 0.68 20.42 8.24
CA PHE A 115 1.03 19.03 8.00
C PHE A 115 0.26 18.08 8.94
N CYS A 116 0.27 18.35 10.25
CA CYS A 116 -0.45 17.57 11.26
C CYS A 116 -1.95 17.51 10.94
N ASP A 117 -2.57 18.65 10.64
CA ASP A 117 -3.99 18.72 10.28
C ASP A 117 -4.31 17.88 9.03
N ALA A 118 -3.41 17.87 8.05
CA ALA A 118 -3.60 17.06 6.84
C ALA A 118 -3.52 15.56 7.15
N VAL A 119 -2.55 15.14 7.96
CA VAL A 119 -2.44 13.75 8.42
C VAL A 119 -3.67 13.35 9.24
N GLU A 120 -4.09 14.18 10.20
CA GLU A 120 -5.24 13.93 11.06
C GLU A 120 -6.55 13.84 10.26
N ARG A 121 -6.78 14.76 9.31
CA ARG A 121 -7.94 14.69 8.40
C ARG A 121 -7.96 13.40 7.59
N CYS A 122 -6.81 12.97 7.07
CA CYS A 122 -6.73 11.71 6.35
C CYS A 122 -7.05 10.52 7.26
N VAL A 123 -6.45 10.46 8.44
CA VAL A 123 -6.68 9.39 9.41
C VAL A 123 -8.15 9.34 9.83
N ALA A 124 -8.76 10.48 10.12
CA ALA A 124 -10.17 10.59 10.48
C ALA A 124 -11.09 10.07 9.37
N ALA A 125 -10.85 10.49 8.12
CA ALA A 125 -11.64 10.02 6.98
C ALA A 125 -11.52 8.50 6.77
N LEU A 126 -10.31 7.94 6.89
CA LEU A 126 -10.08 6.50 6.75
C LEU A 126 -10.70 5.70 7.91
N ARG A 127 -10.56 6.16 9.15
CA ARG A 127 -11.20 5.52 10.33
C ARG A 127 -12.71 5.50 10.17
N HIS A 128 -13.30 6.64 9.82
CA HIS A 128 -14.74 6.74 9.64
C HIS A 128 -15.23 5.81 8.53
N ARG A 129 -14.51 5.74 7.40
CA ARG A 129 -14.83 4.78 6.34
C ARG A 129 -14.83 3.33 6.85
N LEU A 130 -13.81 2.94 7.64
CA LEU A 130 -13.71 1.59 8.21
C LEU A 130 -14.85 1.29 9.19
N GLU A 131 -15.32 2.28 9.95
CA GLU A 131 -16.47 2.13 10.86
C GLU A 131 -17.76 1.89 10.09
N ARG A 132 -18.04 2.70 9.07
CA ARG A 132 -19.23 2.59 8.21
C ARG A 132 -19.26 1.27 7.45
N GLU A 133 -18.11 0.81 6.97
CA GLU A 133 -17.99 -0.50 6.33
C GLU A 133 -18.37 -1.64 7.29
N GLU A 134 -17.84 -1.65 8.52
CA GLU A 134 -18.08 -2.74 9.47
C GLU A 134 -19.49 -2.73 10.06
N HIS A 135 -19.99 -1.57 10.45
CA HIS A 135 -21.25 -1.47 11.19
C HIS A 135 -22.49 -1.43 10.29
N GLU A 136 -22.33 -1.05 9.01
CA GLU A 136 -23.48 -0.88 8.12
C GLU A 136 -23.31 -1.61 6.80
N LEU A 137 -22.17 -1.46 6.11
CA LEU A 137 -22.01 -2.10 4.81
C LEU A 137 -22.04 -3.63 4.93
N PHE A 138 -21.37 -4.19 5.94
CA PHE A 138 -21.33 -5.64 6.14
C PHE A 138 -22.68 -6.24 6.54
N PRO A 139 -23.42 -5.70 7.53
CA PRO A 139 -24.78 -6.16 7.81
C PRO A 139 -25.71 -6.01 6.60
N LEU A 140 -25.66 -4.87 5.90
CA LEU A 140 -26.45 -4.64 4.70
C LEU A 140 -26.14 -5.70 3.65
N ALA A 141 -24.86 -5.87 3.30
CA ALA A 141 -24.42 -6.86 2.32
C ALA A 141 -24.89 -8.27 2.69
N ARG A 142 -24.80 -8.64 3.97
CA ARG A 142 -25.26 -9.96 4.44
C ARG A 142 -26.74 -10.17 4.20
N SER A 143 -27.56 -9.12 4.27
CA SER A 143 -29.01 -9.20 4.08
C SER A 143 -29.46 -9.18 2.62
N VAL A 144 -28.72 -8.49 1.73
CA VAL A 144 -29.15 -8.24 0.35
C VAL A 144 -28.41 -9.08 -0.70
N VAL A 145 -27.20 -9.56 -0.41
CA VAL A 145 -26.39 -10.35 -1.35
C VAL A 145 -26.79 -11.81 -1.26
N GLY A 146 -27.22 -12.40 -2.37
CA GLY A 146 -27.59 -13.80 -2.48
C GLY A 146 -26.40 -14.76 -2.35
N ASP A 147 -26.66 -16.01 -1.96
CA ASP A 147 -25.61 -17.03 -1.71
C ASP A 147 -24.70 -17.29 -2.92
N THR A 148 -25.24 -17.28 -4.14
CA THR A 148 -24.46 -17.46 -5.37
C THR A 148 -23.47 -16.32 -5.61
N ALA A 149 -23.89 -15.08 -5.33
CA ALA A 149 -23.02 -13.91 -5.40
C ALA A 149 -21.94 -13.96 -4.32
N TRP A 150 -22.28 -14.36 -3.09
CA TRP A 150 -21.28 -14.59 -2.04
C TRP A 150 -20.23 -15.62 -2.42
N PHE A 151 -20.65 -16.73 -3.06
CA PHE A 151 -19.72 -17.74 -3.56
C PHE A 151 -18.77 -17.19 -4.63
N ALA A 152 -19.30 -16.41 -5.57
CA ALA A 152 -18.47 -15.75 -6.59
C ALA A 152 -17.46 -14.78 -5.97
N ILE A 153 -17.89 -13.94 -5.02
CA ILE A 153 -17.01 -13.01 -4.29
C ILE A 153 -15.89 -13.79 -3.57
N ALA A 154 -16.24 -14.84 -2.83
CA ALA A 154 -15.26 -15.65 -2.11
C ALA A 154 -14.20 -16.27 -3.03
N ASN A 155 -14.61 -16.82 -4.17
CA ASN A 155 -13.69 -17.39 -5.14
C ASN A 155 -12.76 -16.33 -5.75
N GLN A 156 -13.28 -15.14 -6.07
CA GLN A 156 -12.48 -14.03 -6.57
C GLN A 156 -11.45 -13.56 -5.53
N MET A 157 -11.84 -13.51 -4.25
CA MET A 157 -10.93 -13.17 -3.15
C MET A 157 -9.81 -14.22 -2.99
N LEU A 158 -10.12 -15.50 -3.07
CA LEU A 158 -9.14 -16.59 -2.99
C LEU A 158 -8.15 -16.56 -4.17
N ALA A 159 -8.66 -16.33 -5.39
CA ALA A 159 -7.82 -16.19 -6.57
C ALA A 159 -6.88 -14.96 -6.46
N HIS A 160 -7.40 -13.86 -5.93
CA HIS A 160 -6.60 -12.65 -5.66
C HIS A 160 -5.49 -12.90 -4.64
N ASP A 161 -5.78 -13.65 -3.57
CA ASP A 161 -4.79 -14.04 -2.57
C ASP A 161 -3.72 -14.99 -3.14
N ALA A 162 -4.13 -15.97 -3.96
CA ALA A 162 -3.20 -16.88 -4.63
C ALA A 162 -2.22 -16.12 -5.52
N TYR A 163 -2.72 -15.21 -6.37
CA TYR A 163 -1.90 -14.38 -7.23
C TYR A 163 -0.95 -13.46 -6.43
N ALA A 164 -1.43 -12.86 -5.34
CA ALA A 164 -0.60 -12.02 -4.47
C ALA A 164 0.53 -12.82 -3.79
N ARG A 165 0.27 -14.08 -3.39
CA ARG A 165 1.29 -14.98 -2.81
C ARG A 165 2.34 -15.39 -3.84
N GLU A 166 1.93 -15.76 -5.05
CA GLU A 166 2.85 -16.13 -6.13
C GLU A 166 3.81 -15.00 -6.47
N ARG A 167 3.32 -13.76 -6.59
CA ARG A 167 4.17 -12.58 -6.85
C ARG A 167 5.16 -12.28 -5.73
N ARG A 168 4.80 -12.58 -4.48
CA ARG A 168 5.71 -12.45 -3.33
C ARG A 168 6.77 -13.56 -3.30
N ASN A 169 6.44 -14.74 -3.81
CA ASN A 169 7.28 -15.93 -3.81
C ASN A 169 8.16 -16.06 -5.05
N VAL A 170 8.18 -15.10 -5.96
CA VAL A 170 9.20 -15.04 -7.01
C VAL A 170 10.50 -14.59 -6.33
N PRO A 171 11.49 -15.47 -6.09
CA PRO A 171 12.80 -15.00 -5.69
C PRO A 171 13.31 -14.10 -6.81
N GLU A 172 13.80 -12.93 -6.45
CA GLU A 172 14.67 -12.13 -7.29
C GLU A 172 15.78 -13.08 -7.78
N ARG A 173 15.62 -13.62 -9.00
CA ARG A 173 16.67 -14.41 -9.63
C ARG A 173 17.82 -13.44 -9.78
N GLN A 174 18.78 -13.58 -8.86
CA GLN A 174 20.11 -13.04 -8.96
C GLN A 174 20.49 -13.08 -10.45
N TYR A 175 20.61 -11.90 -11.05
CA TYR A 175 21.35 -11.76 -12.29
C TYR A 175 22.81 -12.03 -11.92
N ALA A 176 23.15 -13.32 -11.82
CA ALA A 176 24.51 -13.77 -11.90
C ALA A 176 24.97 -13.42 -13.32
N THR A 177 25.73 -12.34 -13.42
CA THR A 177 26.51 -11.99 -14.60
C THR A 177 27.28 -13.23 -15.03
N PRO A 178 27.10 -13.77 -16.25
CA PRO A 178 28.00 -14.77 -16.78
C PRO A 178 29.35 -14.08 -17.01
N GLY A 179 30.28 -14.27 -16.08
CA GLY A 179 31.68 -13.92 -16.29
C GLY A 179 32.17 -14.63 -17.54
N LEU A 180 32.62 -13.84 -18.51
CA LEU A 180 33.20 -14.27 -19.76
C LEU A 180 34.20 -15.42 -19.54
N LEU A 181 33.90 -16.58 -20.12
CA LEU A 181 34.88 -17.62 -20.42
C LEU A 181 35.29 -17.47 -21.89
N GLY A 182 36.59 -17.32 -22.11
CA GLY A 182 37.26 -17.59 -23.39
C GLY A 182 37.79 -16.36 -24.09
N HIS A 183 39.09 -16.12 -24.03
CA HIS A 183 40.02 -16.63 -25.05
C HIS A 183 41.45 -16.25 -24.65
N ASP A 184 42.32 -17.24 -24.42
CA ASP A 184 43.74 -17.07 -24.68
C ASP A 184 44.29 -18.43 -25.14
N SER A 185 44.62 -18.48 -26.42
CA SER A 185 45.16 -19.65 -27.11
C SER A 185 46.57 -19.30 -27.57
N HIS A 186 47.48 -20.26 -27.39
CA HIS A 186 48.80 -20.39 -28.03
C HIS A 186 49.91 -19.50 -27.47
N GLY A 187 51.14 -19.96 -27.33
CA GLY A 187 51.77 -21.18 -27.83
C GLY A 187 53.27 -20.97 -27.82
N GLN A 188 53.97 -21.92 -27.23
CA GLN A 188 55.39 -21.92 -26.91
C GLN A 188 56.28 -22.06 -28.16
N ALA A 189 57.30 -21.20 -28.34
CA ALA A 189 58.46 -21.48 -29.21
C ALA A 189 59.72 -20.67 -28.84
N ARG A 190 60.67 -21.38 -28.20
CA ARG A 190 62.14 -21.45 -28.43
C ARG A 190 63.01 -20.19 -28.57
N HIS A 191 63.99 -20.13 -27.64
CA HIS A 191 65.38 -19.66 -27.75
C HIS A 191 65.92 -19.35 -29.16
N VAL A 192 66.63 -18.22 -29.31
CA VAL A 192 68.04 -18.11 -29.79
C VAL A 192 68.65 -16.77 -29.32
N THR A 193 69.79 -16.82 -28.62
CA THR A 193 70.72 -15.70 -28.40
C THR A 193 71.71 -15.64 -29.58
N PRO A 194 72.23 -14.47 -29.95
CA PRO A 194 73.70 -14.35 -29.88
C PRO A 194 74.23 -12.99 -29.41
N LEU A 195 75.50 -13.06 -28.99
CA LEU A 195 76.42 -12.04 -28.50
C LEU A 195 76.81 -10.94 -29.52
N SER A 196 77.45 -9.89 -28.94
CA SER A 196 78.43 -8.92 -29.51
C SER A 196 77.86 -7.55 -29.93
N VAL A 197 78.47 -6.38 -29.67
CA VAL A 197 79.82 -6.01 -29.19
C VAL A 197 79.83 -4.56 -28.66
N VAL A 198 80.83 -4.33 -27.82
CA VAL A 198 81.42 -3.12 -27.21
C VAL A 198 81.40 -1.82 -28.06
N HIS A 199 81.13 -0.69 -27.40
CA HIS A 199 81.93 0.54 -27.48
C HIS A 199 81.85 1.32 -26.17
#